data_AF-A0A7S3CP82-F1
#
_entry.id   AF-A0A7S3CP82-F1
#
_cell.length_a   1.000
_cell.length_b   1.000
_cell.length_c   1.000
_cell.angle_alpha   90.00
_cell.angle_beta   90.00
_cell.angle_gamma   90.00
#
_symmetry.space_group_name_H-M   'P 1'
#
loop_
_entity.id
_entity.type
_entity.pdbx_description
1 polymer ?
#
loop_
_entity_poly.entity_id
_entity_poly.type
_entity_poly.pdbx_seq_one_letter_code
_entity_poly.pdbx_strand_id
1 'polypeptide(L)'
;SPKNINSTPQHACMVTILSASVSAFTAYMLNNKFKRRETSQNLSITIVNALLAGMVMITGVCNDVGVYSALFIGFMAGFVYMASVQILERYHIDDPIDAVTVHGVCGFFGVINVGLFSSSKGIISVQEESFQ
;
A
#
# COMPACT_ATOMS: atom_id res chain seq x y z
N SER A 1 -2.30 15.82 -29.09
CA SER A 1 -2.78 15.41 -27.76
C SER A 1 -1.55 15.12 -26.91
N PRO A 2 -1.18 15.95 -25.93
CA PRO A 2 -0.02 15.66 -25.10
C PRO A 2 -0.27 14.32 -24.39
N LYS A 3 0.61 13.34 -24.63
CA LYS A 3 0.52 12.04 -23.96
C LYS A 3 0.76 12.29 -22.47
N ASN A 4 -0.26 12.06 -21.63
CA ASN A 4 -0.08 12.05 -20.20
C ASN A 4 0.89 10.91 -19.86
N ILE A 5 2.12 11.26 -19.47
CA ILE A 5 3.20 10.31 -19.15
C ILE A 5 2.78 9.30 -18.07
N ASN A 6 1.87 9.69 -17.17
CA ASN A 6 1.39 8.87 -16.06
C ASN A 6 0.43 7.76 -16.53
N SER A 7 -0.19 7.94 -17.70
CA SER A 7 -1.09 6.95 -18.31
C SER A 7 -0.37 5.85 -19.10
N THR A 8 0.97 5.86 -19.12
CA THR A 8 1.74 4.80 -19.77
C THR A 8 1.80 3.55 -18.88
N PRO A 9 1.73 2.35 -19.46
CA PRO A 9 1.83 1.11 -18.68
C PRO A 9 3.17 0.98 -17.96
N GLN A 10 4.23 1.58 -18.50
CA GLN A 10 5.57 1.60 -17.88
C GLN A 10 5.55 2.37 -16.56
N HIS A 11 4.90 3.54 -16.52
CA HIS A 11 4.75 4.33 -15.30
C HIS A 11 3.95 3.58 -14.24
N ALA A 12 2.83 2.98 -14.62
CA ALA A 12 2.00 2.19 -13.70
C ALA A 12 2.77 1.01 -13.06
N CYS A 13 3.60 0.31 -13.84
CA CYS A 13 4.48 -0.74 -13.31
C CYS A 13 5.50 -0.18 -12.30
N MET A 14 6.14 0.95 -12.62
CA MET A 14 7.14 1.58 -11.76
C MET A 14 6.54 1.97 -10.40
N VAL A 15 5.41 2.68 -10.39
CA VAL A 15 4.76 3.11 -9.13
C VAL A 15 4.27 1.93 -8.30
N THR A 16 3.82 0.85 -8.95
CA THR A 16 3.34 -0.36 -8.26
C THR A 16 4.48 -1.07 -7.52
N ILE A 17 5.62 -1.26 -8.18
CA ILE A 17 6.80 -1.90 -7.57
C ILE A 17 7.41 -1.02 -6.47
N LEU A 18 7.40 0.30 -6.69
CA LEU A 18 7.87 1.27 -5.70
C LEU A 18 7.03 1.20 -4.42
N SER A 19 5.70 1.27 -4.54
CA SER A 19 4.76 1.13 -3.42
C SER A 19 4.96 -0.19 -2.66
N ALA A 20 5.08 -1.30 -3.40
CA ALA A 20 5.31 -2.63 -2.82
C ALA A 20 6.62 -2.74 -2.05
N SER A 21 7.69 -2.11 -2.55
CA SER A 21 9.00 -2.09 -1.88
C SER A 21 8.96 -1.27 -0.59
N VAL A 22 8.29 -0.11 -0.63
CA VAL A 22 8.15 0.77 0.54
C VAL A 22 7.27 0.11 1.61
N SER A 23 6.18 -0.56 1.24
CA SER A 23 5.33 -1.24 2.21
C SER A 23 6.06 -2.38 2.91
N ALA A 24 6.83 -3.19 2.17
CA ALA A 24 7.68 -4.24 2.72
C ALA A 24 8.74 -3.69 3.68
N PHE A 25 9.42 -2.60 3.29
CA PHE A 25 10.40 -1.93 4.13
C PHE A 25 9.78 -1.36 5.41
N THR A 26 8.59 -0.75 5.27
CA THR A 26 7.83 -0.19 6.39
C THR A 26 7.41 -1.28 7.37
N ALA A 27 6.91 -2.41 6.87
CA ALA A 27 6.57 -3.56 7.71
C ALA A 27 7.80 -4.15 8.41
N TYR A 28 8.94 -4.28 7.72
CA TYR A 28 10.20 -4.71 8.34
C TYR A 28 10.63 -3.78 9.49
N MET A 29 10.57 -2.46 9.27
CA MET A 29 10.92 -1.47 10.29
C MET A 29 9.95 -1.50 11.48
N LEU A 30 8.65 -1.65 11.21
CA LEU A 30 7.60 -1.70 12.22
C LEU A 30 7.56 -3.03 12.97
N ASN A 31 8.07 -4.10 12.36
CA ASN A 31 8.07 -5.44 12.95
C ASN A 31 8.67 -5.46 14.36
N ASN A 32 9.80 -4.78 14.59
CA ASN A 32 10.42 -4.76 15.91
C ASN A 32 9.58 -4.05 16.99
N LYS A 33 8.76 -3.06 16.61
CA LYS A 33 7.90 -2.33 17.54
C LYS A 33 6.57 -3.02 17.79
N PHE A 34 6.06 -3.69 16.77
CA PHE A 34 4.76 -4.35 16.79
C PHE A 34 4.84 -5.85 17.14
N LYS A 35 6.03 -6.42 17.34
CA LYS A 35 6.22 -7.79 17.83
C LYS A 35 5.68 -7.95 19.26
N ARG A 36 4.38 -8.13 19.40
CA ARG A 36 3.77 -8.70 20.60
C ARG A 36 4.15 -10.18 20.66
N ARG A 37 4.36 -10.67 21.88
CA ARG A 37 4.85 -12.02 22.21
C ARG A 37 4.00 -13.19 21.66
N GLU A 38 2.84 -12.90 21.08
CA GLU A 38 1.83 -13.84 20.60
C GLU A 38 1.73 -13.97 19.07
N THR A 39 2.26 -13.00 18.30
CA THR A 39 2.21 -13.07 16.83
C THR A 39 3.13 -14.21 16.36
N SER A 40 2.52 -15.31 15.95
CA SER A 40 3.17 -16.57 15.57
C SER A 40 3.67 -16.57 14.12
N GLN A 41 3.54 -15.44 13.41
CA GLN A 41 3.94 -15.36 12.02
C GLN A 41 5.43 -15.17 11.84
N ASN A 42 5.97 -15.90 10.86
CA ASN A 42 7.34 -15.75 10.41
C ASN A 42 7.51 -14.37 9.75
N LEU A 43 8.60 -13.67 10.10
CA LEU A 43 8.95 -12.38 9.51
C LEU A 43 8.88 -12.39 7.97
N SER A 44 9.33 -13.48 7.34
CA SER A 44 9.29 -13.63 5.88
C SER A 44 7.87 -13.58 5.32
N ILE A 45 6.89 -14.18 6.01
CA ILE A 45 5.49 -14.19 5.59
C ILE A 45 4.92 -12.77 5.73
N THR A 46 5.18 -12.11 6.87
CA THR A 46 4.74 -10.74 7.12
C THR A 46 5.29 -9.75 6.08
N ILE A 47 6.56 -9.89 5.68
CA ILE A 47 7.16 -9.03 4.64
C ILE A 47 6.50 -9.27 3.27
N VAL A 48 6.27 -10.52 2.89
CA VAL A 48 5.63 -10.86 1.60
C VAL A 48 4.19 -10.36 1.57
N ASN A 49 3.43 -10.55 2.65
CA ASN A 49 2.06 -10.07 2.75
C ASN A 49 1.98 -8.53 2.79
N ALA A 50 2.93 -7.85 3.45
CA ALA A 50 3.04 -6.40 3.39
C ALA A 50 3.39 -5.88 1.98
N LEU A 51 4.23 -6.61 1.24
CA LEU A 51 4.54 -6.31 -0.16
C LEU A 51 3.26 -6.40 -1.02
N LEU A 52 2.48 -7.47 -0.84
CA LEU A 52 1.17 -7.64 -1.50
C LEU A 52 0.18 -6.54 -1.11
N ALA A 53 0.12 -6.15 0.17
CA ALA A 53 -0.74 -5.06 0.63
C ALA A 53 -0.41 -3.73 -0.06
N GLY A 54 0.88 -3.43 -0.29
CA GLY A 54 1.33 -2.25 -1.04
C GLY A 54 0.91 -2.27 -2.50
N MET A 55 0.91 -3.45 -3.14
CA MET A 55 0.40 -3.63 -4.50
C MET A 55 -1.12 -3.46 -4.57
N VAL A 56 -1.86 -4.04 -3.62
CA VAL A 56 -3.33 -3.96 -3.58
C VAL A 56 -3.78 -2.51 -3.36
N MET A 57 -3.16 -1.79 -2.43
CA MET A 57 -3.57 -0.43 -2.08
C MET A 57 -3.35 0.59 -3.22
N ILE A 58 -2.33 0.41 -4.07
CA ILE A 58 -2.06 1.31 -5.21
C ILE A 58 -2.84 0.96 -6.48
N THR A 59 -3.41 -0.25 -6.56
CA THR A 59 -4.02 -0.79 -7.80
C THR A 59 -5.08 0.13 -8.42
N GLY A 60 -5.86 0.84 -7.59
CA GLY A 60 -6.92 1.71 -8.10
C GLY A 60 -6.45 3.04 -8.69
N VAL A 61 -5.22 3.48 -8.40
CA VAL A 61 -4.71 4.81 -8.74
C VAL A 61 -3.38 4.77 -9.52
N CYS A 62 -2.86 3.57 -9.81
CA CYS A 62 -1.54 3.39 -10.44
C CYS A 62 -1.37 4.06 -11.82
N ASN A 63 -2.47 4.38 -12.50
CA ASN A 63 -2.49 5.04 -13.81
C ASN A 63 -2.63 6.58 -13.74
N ASP A 64 -2.81 7.15 -12.54
CA ASP A 64 -3.14 8.56 -12.34
C ASP A 64 -2.44 9.17 -11.10
N VAL A 65 -1.30 8.57 -10.72
CA VAL A 65 -0.51 8.93 -9.53
C VAL A 65 0.96 9.16 -9.87
N GLY A 66 1.57 10.12 -9.18
CA GLY A 66 3.01 10.41 -9.24
C GLY A 66 3.87 9.47 -8.40
N VAL A 67 5.19 9.62 -8.51
CA VAL A 67 6.18 8.79 -7.79
C VAL A 67 6.12 9.07 -6.28
N TYR A 68 6.00 10.34 -5.87
CA TYR A 68 5.96 10.70 -4.45
C TYR A 68 4.69 10.19 -3.77
N SER A 69 3.56 10.28 -4.46
CA SER A 69 2.29 9.74 -3.97
C SER A 69 2.34 8.21 -3.86
N ALA A 70 3.00 7.52 -4.80
CA ALA A 70 3.21 6.08 -4.71
C ALA A 70 4.06 5.66 -3.50
N LEU A 71 5.11 6.42 -3.16
CA LEU A 71 5.91 6.19 -1.94
C LEU A 71 5.03 6.33 -0.68
N PHE A 72 4.21 7.38 -0.62
CA PHE A 72 3.34 7.64 0.52
C PHE A 72 2.27 6.55 0.68
N ILE A 73 1.64 6.12 -0.42
CA ILE A 73 0.67 5.01 -0.42
C ILE A 73 1.34 3.72 0.04
N GLY A 74 2.56 3.42 -0.42
CA GLY A 74 3.31 2.24 0.03
C GLY A 74 3.62 2.26 1.54
N PHE A 75 4.03 3.42 2.07
CA PHE A 75 4.25 3.59 3.50
C PHE A 75 2.96 3.38 4.32
N MET A 76 1.86 3.98 3.87
CA MET A 76 0.54 3.79 4.48
C MET A 76 0.08 2.34 4.41
N ALA A 77 0.29 1.64 3.29
CA ALA A 77 -0.07 0.24 3.14
C ALA A 77 0.67 -0.66 4.15
N GLY A 78 1.97 -0.46 4.33
CA GLY A 78 2.76 -1.21 5.33
C GLY A 78 2.27 -0.96 6.76
N PHE A 79 1.91 0.28 7.09
CA PHE A 79 1.38 0.62 8.41
C PHE A 79 -0.02 0.03 8.65
N VAL A 80 -0.94 0.20 7.70
CA VAL A 80 -2.33 -0.31 7.77
C VAL A 80 -2.35 -1.84 7.83
N TYR A 81 -1.50 -2.50 7.05
CA TYR A 81 -1.32 -3.96 7.09
C TYR A 81 -0.93 -4.41 8.51
N MET A 82 0.17 -3.88 9.06
CA MET A 82 0.66 -4.25 10.39
C MET A 82 -0.39 -3.97 11.48
N ALA A 83 -1.08 -2.83 11.42
CA ALA A 83 -2.12 -2.51 12.37
C ALA A 83 -3.32 -3.46 12.27
N SER A 84 -3.71 -3.84 11.06
CA SER A 84 -4.88 -4.71 10.82
C SER A 84 -4.65 -6.14 11.27
N VAL A 85 -3.47 -6.72 10.97
CA VAL A 85 -3.10 -8.06 11.47
C VAL A 85 -3.28 -8.13 12.99
N GLN A 86 -2.79 -7.12 13.71
CA GLN A 86 -2.94 -7.10 15.18
C GLN A 86 -4.36 -6.95 15.68
N ILE A 87 -5.18 -6.19 14.95
CA ILE A 87 -6.59 -6.03 15.29
C ILE A 87 -7.30 -7.37 15.10
N LEU A 88 -7.07 -8.08 14.00
CA LEU A 88 -7.66 -9.38 13.73
C LEU A 88 -7.20 -10.43 14.74
N GLU A 89 -5.90 -10.49 15.05
CA GLU A 89 -5.35 -11.36 16.10
C GLU A 89 -6.02 -11.07 17.46
N ARG A 90 -6.21 -9.79 17.81
CA ARG A 90 -6.87 -9.40 19.06
C ARG A 90 -8.32 -9.87 19.15
N TYR A 91 -9.02 -9.94 18.02
CA TYR A 91 -10.38 -10.47 17.94
C TYR A 91 -10.44 -12.00 17.78
N HIS A 92 -9.30 -12.70 17.82
CA HIS A 92 -9.20 -14.15 17.61
C HIS A 92 -9.84 -14.59 16.29
N ILE A 93 -9.67 -13.77 15.25
CA ILE A 93 -10.08 -14.11 13.89
C ILE A 93 -8.90 -14.81 13.22
N ASP A 94 -9.00 -16.13 13.08
CA ASP A 94 -7.95 -16.95 12.47
C ASP A 94 -8.01 -16.85 10.94
N ASP A 95 -7.23 -15.92 10.37
CA ASP A 95 -6.98 -15.82 8.95
C ASP A 95 -5.61 -16.44 8.62
N PRO A 96 -5.55 -17.64 8.00
CA PRO A 96 -4.30 -18.38 7.82
C PRO A 96 -3.32 -17.72 6.85
N ILE A 97 -3.78 -16.81 5.99
CA ILE A 97 -2.97 -16.19 4.93
C ILE A 97 -3.03 -14.66 4.93
N ASP A 98 -3.62 -14.04 5.95
CA ASP A 98 -3.90 -12.60 6.03
C ASP A 98 -4.69 -12.04 4.83
N ALA A 99 -5.52 -12.86 4.17
CA ALA A 99 -6.29 -12.44 3.01
C ALA A 99 -7.27 -11.29 3.33
N VAL A 100 -7.91 -11.32 4.50
CA VAL A 100 -8.83 -10.26 4.96
C VAL A 100 -8.06 -8.95 5.17
N THR A 101 -6.86 -9.02 5.74
CA THR A 101 -6.03 -7.84 5.94
C THR A 101 -5.54 -7.26 4.61
N VAL A 102 -4.97 -8.10 3.73
CA VAL A 102 -4.38 -7.68 2.45
C VAL A 102 -5.45 -7.24 1.45
N HIS A 103 -6.53 -8.00 1.26
CA HIS A 103 -7.53 -7.70 0.24
C HIS A 103 -8.72 -6.92 0.80
N GLY A 104 -9.17 -7.24 2.01
CA GLY A 104 -10.29 -6.54 2.64
C GLY A 104 -9.90 -5.15 3.10
N VAL A 105 -8.99 -5.06 4.07
CA VAL A 105 -8.64 -3.77 4.69
C VAL A 105 -7.81 -2.91 3.74
N CYS A 106 -6.67 -3.40 3.24
CA CYS A 106 -5.84 -2.60 2.34
C CYS A 106 -6.54 -2.32 1.00
N GLY A 107 -7.40 -3.21 0.50
CA GLY A 107 -8.23 -2.96 -0.67
C GLY A 107 -9.26 -1.85 -0.44
N PHE A 108 -9.93 -1.84 0.71
CA PHE A 108 -10.85 -0.76 1.09
C PHE A 108 -10.16 0.60 1.13
N PHE A 109 -9.00 0.69 1.79
CA PHE A 109 -8.20 1.91 1.78
C PHE A 109 -7.66 2.27 0.39
N GLY A 110 -7.38 1.28 -0.46
CA GLY A 110 -7.03 1.51 -1.86
C GLY A 110 -8.13 2.22 -2.65
N VAL A 111 -9.39 1.84 -2.46
CA VAL A 111 -10.54 2.53 -3.07
C VAL A 111 -10.66 3.98 -2.58
N ILE A 112 -10.44 4.21 -1.28
CA ILE A 112 -10.42 5.56 -0.71
C ILE A 112 -9.29 6.39 -1.34
N ASN A 113 -8.10 5.81 -1.51
CA ASN A 113 -6.96 6.49 -2.09
C ASN A 113 -7.22 6.95 -3.53
N VAL A 114 -8.06 6.24 -4.31
CA VAL A 114 -8.50 6.71 -5.63
C VAL A 114 -9.22 8.06 -5.53
N GLY A 115 -10.14 8.19 -4.57
CA GLY A 115 -10.91 9.43 -4.36
C GLY A 115 -10.06 10.57 -3.78
N LEU A 116 -8.95 10.27 -3.12
CA LEU A 116 -8.06 11.26 -2.52
C LEU A 116 -6.95 11.72 -3.47
N PHE A 117 -6.28 10.79 -4.16
CA PHE A 117 -5.01 11.02 -4.85
C PHE A 117 -5.08 10.97 -6.39
N SER A 118 -6.24 10.68 -6.99
CA SER A 118 -6.40 10.77 -8.45
C SER A 118 -6.09 12.19 -8.94
N SER A 119 -5.18 12.35 -9.91
CA SER A 119 -4.90 13.66 -10.52
C SER A 119 -6.10 14.20 -11.30
N SER A 120 -6.98 13.35 -11.82
CA SER A 120 -8.13 13.80 -12.60
C SER A 120 -9.31 14.29 -11.74
N LYS A 121 -9.52 13.73 -10.54
CA LYS A 121 -10.74 13.97 -9.72
C LYS A 121 -10.50 13.92 -8.20
N GLY A 122 -9.26 13.76 -7.75
CA GLY A 122 -8.91 13.60 -6.34
C GLY A 122 -8.95 14.91 -5.58
N ILE A 123 -9.34 14.84 -4.30
CA ILE A 123 -9.48 16.02 -3.43
C ILE A 123 -8.12 16.55 -2.96
N ILE A 124 -7.16 15.64 -2.71
CA ILE A 124 -5.83 15.94 -2.16
C ILE A 124 -4.79 15.69 -3.24
N SER A 125 -5.12 15.91 -4.52
CA SER A 125 -4.17 15.67 -5.62
C SER A 125 -2.87 16.42 -5.32
N VAL A 126 -1.84 15.68 -4.89
CA VAL A 126 -0.49 16.20 -4.72
C VAL A 126 -0.02 16.42 -6.15
N GLN A 127 -0.29 17.64 -6.63
CA GLN A 127 0.15 18.10 -7.93
C GLN A 127 1.68 18.11 -7.85
N GLU A 128 2.30 17.07 -8.40
CA GLU A 128 3.72 17.13 -8.77
C GLU A 128 3.79 18.26 -9.79
N GLU A 129 4.10 19.49 -9.33
CA GLU A 129 4.70 20.47 -10.20
C GLU A 129 5.90 19.77 -10.81
N SER A 130 5.78 19.53 -12.11
CA SER A 130 6.85 19.10 -12.96
C SER A 130 8.05 19.97 -12.66
N PHE A 131 9.09 19.40 -12.06
CA PHE A 131 10.44 19.89 -12.25
C PHE A 131 10.77 19.65 -13.73
N GLN A 132 10.26 20.55 -14.58
CA GLN A 132 10.83 20.87 -15.88
C GLN A 132 11.89 21.95 -15.66
#